data_AF-A0A429F7L0-F1
#
_entry.id   AF-A0A429F7L0-F1
#
_cell.length_a   1.000
_cell.length_b   1.000
_cell.length_c   1.000
_cell.angle_alpha   90.00
_cell.angle_beta   90.00
_cell.angle_gamma   90.00
#
_symmetry.space_group_name_H-M   'P 1'
#
loop_
_entity.id
_entity.type
_entity.pdbx_description
1 polymer ?
#
loop_
_entity_poly.entity_id
_entity_poly.type
_entity_poly.pdbx_seq_one_letter_code
_entity_poly.pdbx_strand_id
1 'polypeptide(L)' 'VLTDEDRRVERVLLELRLREGVPLSLLREAGLAASRRALSDGLLHEGPYAEGRAVLTLRGRLLADAVVRDLVD' A
#
# COMPACT_ATOMS: atom_id res chain seq x y z
N VAL A 1 13.60 -17.09 -12.26
CA VAL A 1 13.08 -17.11 -10.87
C VAL A 1 13.12 -15.69 -10.35
N LEU A 2 12.02 -15.19 -9.77
CA LEU A 2 11.95 -13.83 -9.20
C LEU A 2 12.89 -13.69 -8.00
N THR A 3 13.51 -12.52 -7.85
CA THR A 3 14.25 -12.18 -6.63
C THR A 3 13.28 -11.95 -5.47
N ASP A 4 13.77 -11.97 -4.22
CA ASP A 4 12.92 -11.65 -3.07
C ASP A 4 12.40 -10.21 -3.12
N GLU A 5 13.14 -9.32 -3.79
CA GLU A 5 12.68 -7.96 -4.03
C GLU A 5 11.53 -7.91 -5.03
N ASP A 6 11.64 -8.62 -6.16
CA ASP A 6 10.56 -8.67 -7.15
C ASP A 6 9.29 -9.26 -6.54
N ARG A 7 9.42 -10.30 -5.70
CA ARG A 7 8.30 -10.89 -4.97
C ARG A 7 7.67 -9.91 -3.99
N ARG A 8 8.46 -9.11 -3.27
CA ARG A 8 7.95 -8.08 -2.36
C ARG A 8 7.13 -7.05 -3.13
N VAL A 9 7.67 -6.54 -4.24
CA VAL A 9 6.99 -5.58 -5.11
C VAL A 9 5.69 -6.18 -5.63
N GLU A 10 5.73 -7.39 -6.20
CA GLU A 10 4.55 -8.09 -6.71
C GLU A 10 3.45 -8.24 -5.64
N ARG A 11 3.82 -8.62 -4.41
CA ARG A 11 2.87 -8.68 -3.29
C ARG A 11 2.21 -7.34 -3.00
N VAL A 12 2.95 -6.24 -3.01
CA VAL A 12 2.38 -4.90 -2.84
C VAL A 12 1.42 -4.55 -3.98
N LEU A 13 1.80 -4.84 -5.23
CA LEU A 13 0.97 -4.60 -6.42
C LEU A 13 -0.37 -5.37 -6.32
N LEU A 14 -0.34 -6.64 -5.91
CA LEU A 14 -1.52 -7.50 -5.90
C LEU A 14 -2.37 -7.32 -4.63
N GLU A 15 -1.76 -7.33 -3.45
CA GLU A 15 -2.48 -7.34 -2.17
C GLU A 15 -3.15 -5.99 -1.85
N LEU A 16 -2.56 -4.84 -2.23
CA LEU A 16 -3.16 -3.53 -1.93
C LEU A 16 -4.55 -3.36 -2.56
N ARG A 17 -4.79 -4.01 -3.70
CA ARG A 17 -6.06 -3.94 -4.44
C ARG A 17 -7.16 -4.81 -3.82
N LEU A 18 -6.79 -5.77 -2.96
CA LEU A 18 -7.76 -6.61 -2.26
C LEU A 18 -8.57 -5.79 -1.24
N ARG A 19 -9.65 -6.38 -0.72
CA ARG A 19 -10.46 -5.69 0.31
C ARG A 19 -9.71 -5.58 1.62
N GLU A 20 -8.87 -6.55 1.88
CA GLU A 20 -8.03 -6.69 3.07
C GLU A 20 -6.86 -5.70 3.02
N GLY A 21 -6.35 -5.35 1.83
CA GLY A 21 -5.18 -4.50 1.63
C GLY A 21 -3.85 -5.23 1.87
N VAL A 22 -2.78 -4.48 2.13
CA VAL A 22 -1.41 -5.00 2.29
C VAL A 22 -0.82 -4.68 3.68
N PRO A 23 -0.02 -5.57 4.30
CA PRO A 23 0.71 -5.24 5.52
C PRO A 23 1.74 -4.12 5.32
N LEU A 24 1.79 -3.14 6.24
CA LEU A 24 2.78 -2.06 6.21
C LEU A 24 4.21 -2.58 6.35
N SER A 25 4.41 -3.76 6.95
CA SER A 25 5.70 -4.42 7.08
C SER A 25 6.32 -4.86 5.75
N LEU A 26 5.57 -4.86 4.64
CA LEU A 26 6.10 -5.11 3.29
C LEU A 26 6.68 -3.85 2.63
N LEU A 27 6.40 -2.68 3.20
CA LEU A 27 6.87 -1.41 2.68
C LEU A 27 8.25 -1.09 3.24
N ARG A 28 9.13 -0.57 2.39
CA ARG A 28 10.38 0.06 2.83
C ARG A 28 10.09 1.45 3.40
N GLU A 29 11.12 2.10 3.93
CA GLU A 29 11.03 3.43 4.52
C GLU A 29 10.34 4.46 3.59
N ALA A 30 10.71 4.47 2.30
CA ALA A 30 10.09 5.33 1.29
C ALA A 30 8.58 5.03 1.12
N GLY A 31 8.23 3.75 0.93
CA GLY A 31 6.84 3.30 0.86
C GLY A 31 6.05 3.58 2.14
N LEU A 32 6.67 3.47 3.32
CA LEU A 32 6.04 3.84 4.59
C LEU A 32 5.75 5.34 4.64
N ALA A 33 6.67 6.19 4.18
CA ALA A 33 6.44 7.63 4.07
C ALA A 33 5.32 7.96 3.07
N ALA A 34 5.29 7.29 1.92
CA ALA A 34 4.21 7.41 0.94
C ALA A 34 2.86 6.97 1.51
N SER A 35 2.83 5.87 2.25
CA SER A 35 1.60 5.37 2.89
C SER A 35 1.03 6.37 3.91
N ARG A 36 1.88 7.10 4.65
CA ARG A 36 1.45 8.15 5.58
C ARG A 36 0.81 9.34 4.85
N ARG A 37 1.37 9.72 3.68
CA ARG A 37 0.76 10.75 2.82
C ARG A 37 -0.59 10.29 2.27
N ALA A 38 -0.64 9.07 1.72
CA ALA A 38 -1.89 8.48 1.21
C ALA A 38 -2.97 8.38 2.30
N LEU A 39 -2.60 8.09 3.54
CA LEU A 39 -3.50 8.14 4.69
C LEU A 39 -4.03 9.56 4.93
N SER A 40 -3.13 10.54 5.02
CA SER A 40 -3.49 11.96 5.20
C SER A 40 -4.39 12.49 4.08
N ASP A 41 -4.23 11.98 2.86
CA ASP A 41 -5.01 12.35 1.69
C ASP A 41 -6.39 11.64 1.63
N GLY A 42 -6.69 10.76 2.59
CA GLY A 42 -7.93 9.99 2.67
C GLY A 42 -8.01 8.83 1.67
N LEU A 43 -6.87 8.36 1.16
CA LEU A 43 -6.79 7.22 0.24
C LEU A 43 -6.69 5.88 0.97
N LEU A 44 -6.24 5.88 2.22
CA LEU A 44 -6.21 4.72 3.10
C LEU A 44 -7.18 4.87 4.28
N HIS A 45 -7.73 3.77 4.77
CA HIS A 45 -8.55 3.76 5.98
C HIS A 45 -7.70 3.87 7.25
N GLU A 46 -8.05 4.78 8.16
CA GLU A 46 -7.34 5.00 9.43
C GLU A 46 -7.34 3.78 10.36
N GLY A 47 -8.47 3.10 10.52
CA GLY A 47 -8.61 1.94 11.42
C GLY A 47 -7.62 0.81 11.09
N PRO A 48 -7.72 0.18 9.91
CA PRO A 48 -6.76 -0.84 9.47
C PRO A 48 -5.31 -0.33 9.44
N TYR A 49 -5.09 0.95 9.16
CA TYR A 49 -3.75 1.53 9.14
C TYR A 49 -3.12 1.54 10.53
N ALA A 50 -3.89 1.89 11.57
CA ALA A 50 -3.46 1.80 12.96
C ALA A 50 -3.15 0.34 13.38
N GLU A 51 -3.78 -0.64 12.74
CA GLU A 51 -3.52 -2.08 12.90
C GLU A 51 -2.37 -2.61 12.02
N GLY A 52 -1.67 -1.73 11.29
CA GLY A 52 -0.51 -2.10 10.49
C GLY A 52 -0.83 -2.55 9.06
N ARG A 53 -2.00 -2.19 8.51
CA ARG A 53 -2.40 -2.51 7.12
C ARG A 53 -2.77 -1.27 6.31
N ALA A 54 -2.19 -1.16 5.12
CA ALA A 54 -2.66 -0.20 4.11
C ALA A 54 -3.88 -0.77 3.39
N VAL A 55 -5.06 -0.21 3.67
CA VAL A 55 -6.34 -0.60 3.05
C VAL A 55 -6.94 0.58 2.33
N LEU A 56 -7.16 0.47 1.01
CA LEU A 56 -7.69 1.56 0.20
C LEU A 56 -9.15 1.88 0.58
N THR A 57 -9.43 3.17 0.73
CA THR A 57 -10.80 3.71 0.73
C THR A 57 -11.43 3.57 -0.65
N LEU A 58 -12.73 3.86 -0.77
CA LEU A 58 -13.38 3.91 -2.08
C LEU A 58 -12.69 4.91 -3.03
N ARG A 59 -12.28 6.08 -2.51
CA ARG A 59 -11.51 7.07 -3.27
C ARG A 59 -10.11 6.55 -3.61
N GLY A 60 -9.44 5.92 -2.65
CA GLY A 60 -8.13 5.29 -2.88
C GLY A 60 -8.16 4.26 -4.00
N ARG A 61 -9.25 3.50 -4.13
CA ARG A 61 -9.42 2.50 -5.21
C ARG A 61 -9.45 3.13 -6.61
N LEU A 62 -9.88 4.38 -6.75
CA LEU A 62 -9.82 5.10 -8.03
C LEU A 62 -8.39 5.51 -8.41
N LEU A 63 -7.51 5.63 -7.43
CA LEU A 63 -6.11 6.04 -7.59
C LEU A 63 -5.15 4.89 -7.31
N ALA A 64 -5.62 3.64 -7.29
CA ALA A 64 -4.86 2.49 -6.82
C ALA A 64 -3.52 2.36 -7.54
N ASP A 65 -3.48 2.58 -8.86
CA ASP A 65 -2.26 2.51 -9.66
C ASP A 65 -1.20 3.52 -9.22
N ALA A 66 -1.61 4.76 -8.92
CA ALA A 66 -0.72 5.81 -8.47
C ALA A 66 -0.22 5.54 -7.04
N VAL A 67 -1.12 5.16 -6.12
CA VAL A 67 -0.76 4.83 -4.75
C VAL A 67 0.25 3.67 -4.74
N VAL A 68 -0.02 2.64 -5.53
CA VAL A 68 0.85 1.45 -5.61
C VAL A 68 2.25 1.82 -6.09
N ARG A 69 2.36 2.65 -7.14
CA ARG A 69 3.65 3.15 -7.62
C ARG A 69 4.42 3.85 -6.51
N ASP A 70 3.78 4.78 -5.80
CA ASP A 70 4.40 5.52 -4.70
C ASP A 70 4.83 4.62 -3.51
N LEU A 71 4.18 3.45 -3.33
CA LEU A 71 4.53 2.51 -2.26
C LEU A 71 5.73 1.60 -2.58
N VAL A 72 6.05 1.42 -3.86
CA VAL A 72 7.13 0.52 -4.31
C VAL A 72 8.36 1.26 -4.84
N ASP A 73 8.20 2.51 -5.28
CA ASP A 73 9.26 3.44 -5.69
C ASP A 73 9.99 4.03 -4.47
#